data_AF-E3RII1-F1
#
_entry.id   AF-E3RII1-F1
#
_cell.length_a   1.000
_cell.length_b   1.000
_cell.length_c   1.000
_cell.angle_alpha   90.00
_cell.angle_beta   90.00
_cell.angle_gamma   90.00
#
_symmetry.space_group_name_H-M   'P 1'
#
loop_
_entity.id
_entity.type
_entity.pdbx_description
1 polymer ?
#
loop_
_entity_poly.entity_id
_entity_poly.type
_entity_poly.pdbx_seq_one_letter_code
_entity_poly.pdbx_strand_id
1 'polypeptide(L)'
;MALFQNTMHAPSGILIAESNTTSAAIEPHAPRLPELRHWSDIAFLQWKGLAPATANDKKPLIPELKVVVRSTIVNVDTKVVCTHIVNKLRAEHALSPSIGEGNTGEAEADLDTWLPTWPGVSFDVGEVEAKALCGTPNGKGVLWMLAQHRAELGHKTVVKVTLFYGDCEDSGDSGDSEESGESQESQESQESQEEEEKHSEENEEESRKWKIESPTLVFWVEDVKED
;
A
#
# COMPACT_ATOMS: atom_id res chain seq x y z
N MET A 1 14.90 15.44 -1.87
CA MET A 1 14.49 15.14 -0.47
C MET A 1 13.97 13.70 -0.41
N ALA A 2 14.43 12.90 0.54
CA ALA A 2 13.94 11.53 0.71
C ALA A 2 12.65 11.63 1.53
N LEU A 3 11.54 11.13 0.99
CA LEU A 3 10.26 11.10 1.67
C LEU A 3 9.94 9.66 2.04
N PHE A 4 10.00 9.38 3.34
CA PHE A 4 9.59 8.12 3.92
C PHE A 4 8.46 8.37 4.91
N GLN A 5 7.24 8.02 4.50
CA GLN A 5 6.02 8.22 5.28
C GLN A 5 5.45 6.87 5.68
N ASN A 6 5.32 6.65 6.99
CA ASN A 6 4.70 5.48 7.56
C ASN A 6 3.65 5.90 8.59
N THR A 7 2.45 5.34 8.49
CA THR A 7 1.37 5.46 9.50
C THR A 7 1.46 4.24 10.42
N MET A 8 1.44 4.45 11.73
CA MET A 8 1.69 3.37 12.69
C MET A 8 0.67 3.40 13.83
N HIS A 9 0.20 2.21 14.21
CA HIS A 9 -0.67 2.01 15.35
C HIS A 9 -0.03 0.97 16.30
N ALA A 10 0.73 1.47 17.27
CA ALA A 10 1.48 0.65 18.24
C ALA A 10 0.61 -0.34 19.04
N PRO A 11 -0.59 0.01 19.56
CA PRO A 11 -1.40 -0.93 20.34
C PRO A 11 -1.86 -2.17 19.55
N SER A 12 -2.11 -2.01 18.24
CA SER A 12 -2.50 -3.13 17.37
C SER A 12 -1.32 -3.76 16.63
N GLY A 13 -0.11 -3.21 16.74
CA GLY A 13 1.07 -3.72 16.05
C GLY A 13 1.04 -3.53 14.53
N ILE A 14 0.41 -2.45 14.04
CA ILE A 14 0.24 -2.20 12.60
C ILE A 14 1.19 -1.10 12.13
N LEU A 15 2.01 -1.40 11.13
CA LEU A 15 2.83 -0.44 10.40
C LEU A 15 2.35 -0.37 8.95
N ILE A 16 1.96 0.81 8.48
CA ILE A 16 1.54 1.06 7.09
C ILE A 16 2.60 1.94 6.42
N ALA A 17 3.24 1.43 5.38
CA ALA A 17 4.19 2.17 4.58
C ALA A 17 3.52 2.78 3.35
N GLU A 18 3.49 4.11 3.30
CA GLU A 18 2.73 4.89 2.32
C GLU A 18 3.63 5.45 1.22
N SER A 19 4.77 6.07 1.59
CA SER A 19 5.70 6.67 0.62
C SER A 19 7.14 6.30 0.93
N ASN A 20 7.91 5.92 -0.11
CA ASN A 20 9.27 5.39 0.02
C ASN A 20 10.22 5.96 -1.03
N THR A 21 10.19 7.27 -1.21
CA THR A 21 11.00 7.94 -2.24
C THR A 21 12.35 8.34 -1.66
N THR A 22 13.44 7.75 -2.16
CA THR A 22 14.81 8.11 -1.72
C THR A 22 15.31 9.40 -2.39
N SER A 23 16.07 10.22 -1.66
CA SER A 23 16.74 11.43 -2.20
C SER A 23 17.61 11.16 -3.42
N ALA A 24 18.21 9.96 -3.52
CA ALA A 24 19.12 9.59 -4.61
C ALA A 24 18.46 9.62 -6.00
N ALA A 25 17.13 9.48 -6.06
CA ALA A 25 16.37 9.60 -7.30
C ALA A 25 16.11 11.07 -7.70
N ILE A 26 16.25 12.01 -6.76
CA ILE A 26 15.81 13.40 -6.92
C ILE A 26 17.01 14.35 -7.08
N GLU A 27 18.12 14.16 -6.34
CA GLU A 27 19.30 15.03 -6.45
C GLU A 27 20.60 14.25 -6.18
N PRO A 28 21.42 13.96 -7.21
CA PRO A 28 22.67 13.22 -7.03
C PRO A 28 23.77 14.01 -6.29
N HIS A 29 23.57 15.29 -5.95
CA HIS A 29 24.63 16.19 -5.45
C HIS A 29 24.30 16.93 -4.12
N ALA A 30 23.29 16.48 -3.36
CA ALA A 30 22.95 17.10 -2.08
C ALA A 30 24.04 16.84 -1.01
N PRO A 31 24.56 17.86 -0.29
CA PRO A 31 25.61 17.68 0.70
C PRO A 31 25.07 17.05 2.00
N ARG A 32 25.66 15.92 2.40
CA ARG A 32 25.68 15.34 3.76
C ARG A 32 24.32 15.16 4.45
N LEU A 33 23.38 14.48 3.81
CA LEU A 33 22.42 13.69 4.57
C LEU A 33 23.09 12.37 4.98
N PRO A 34 22.84 11.82 6.19
CA PRO A 34 23.26 10.46 6.50
C PRO A 34 22.70 9.53 5.42
N GLU A 35 23.51 8.60 4.94
CA GLU A 35 23.09 7.66 3.90
C GLU A 35 22.04 6.68 4.44
N LEU A 36 20.79 7.13 4.52
CA LEU A 36 19.65 6.28 4.78
C LEU A 36 19.35 5.49 3.50
N ARG A 37 20.08 4.39 3.28
CA ARG A 37 20.04 3.60 2.04
C ARG A 37 18.85 2.66 1.97
N HIS A 38 18.25 2.30 3.12
CA HIS A 38 17.26 1.23 3.19
C HIS A 38 16.00 1.67 3.95
N TRP A 39 14.84 1.37 3.37
CA TRP A 39 13.55 1.61 4.01
C TRP A 39 13.42 0.88 5.35
N SER A 40 13.95 -0.35 5.45
CA SER A 40 13.87 -1.20 6.64
C SER A 40 14.37 -0.49 7.90
N ASP A 41 15.48 0.23 7.80
CA ASP A 41 16.08 0.93 8.94
C ASP A 41 15.25 2.14 9.36
N ILE A 42 14.73 2.92 8.41
CA ILE A 42 13.88 4.07 8.72
C ILE A 42 12.57 3.61 9.34
N ALA A 43 11.91 2.62 8.74
CA ALA A 43 10.66 2.07 9.23
C ALA A 43 10.84 1.48 10.63
N PHE A 44 11.95 0.76 10.86
CA PHE A 44 12.27 0.25 12.19
C PHE A 44 12.54 1.36 13.20
N LEU A 45 13.32 2.39 12.87
CA LEU A 45 13.59 3.50 13.79
C LEU A 45 12.31 4.25 14.16
N GLN A 46 11.42 4.47 13.19
CA GLN A 46 10.12 5.07 13.42
C GLN A 46 9.25 4.18 14.32
N TRP A 47 9.23 2.86 14.08
CA TRP A 47 8.53 1.90 14.93
C TRP A 47 9.07 1.88 16.37
N LYS A 48 10.39 1.82 16.51
CA LYS A 48 11.09 1.84 17.80
C LYS A 48 10.83 3.14 18.56
N GLY A 49 10.70 4.27 17.85
CA GLY A 49 10.38 5.57 18.42
C GLY A 49 9.01 5.63 19.11
N LEU A 50 8.11 4.67 18.85
CA LEU A 50 6.82 4.55 19.55
C LEU A 50 6.94 3.90 20.93
N ALA A 51 8.11 3.38 21.30
CA ALA A 51 8.31 2.81 22.62
C ALA A 51 8.13 3.88 23.71
N PRO A 52 7.31 3.63 24.75
CA PRO A 52 7.15 4.58 25.84
C PRO A 52 8.49 4.82 26.54
N ALA A 53 8.78 6.07 26.91
CA ALA A 53 9.97 6.41 27.67
C ALA A 53 9.92 5.70 29.04
N THR A 54 10.70 4.63 29.21
CA THR A 54 10.79 3.91 30.47
C THR A 54 11.66 4.70 31.44
N ALA A 55 11.09 5.10 32.58
CA ALA A 55 11.75 5.95 33.58
C ALA A 55 12.88 5.28 34.41
N ASN A 56 13.22 4.01 34.15
CA ASN A 56 14.26 3.28 34.89
C ASN A 56 14.81 2.16 34.01
N ASP A 57 16.11 2.20 33.64
CA ASP A 57 17.09 1.18 33.16
C ASP A 57 16.66 -0.19 32.60
N LYS A 58 15.38 -0.39 32.30
CA LYS A 58 14.83 -1.56 31.62
C LYS A 58 14.80 -1.21 30.14
N LYS A 59 15.32 -2.11 29.31
CA LYS A 59 15.27 -2.01 27.84
C LYS A 59 13.86 -1.53 27.42
N PRO A 60 13.74 -0.45 26.63
CA PRO A 60 12.43 0.07 26.24
C PRO A 60 11.63 -1.03 25.57
N LEU A 61 10.37 -1.21 26.01
CA LEU A 61 9.49 -2.21 25.45
C LEU A 61 9.03 -1.72 24.08
N ILE A 62 9.67 -2.23 23.03
CA ILE A 62 9.29 -1.94 21.65
C ILE A 62 7.90 -2.54 21.41
N PRO A 63 6.96 -1.79 20.79
CA PRO A 63 5.64 -2.31 20.48
C PRO A 63 5.72 -3.60 19.66
N GLU A 64 4.84 -4.54 19.97
CA GLU A 64 4.75 -5.81 19.25
C GLU A 64 4.31 -5.53 17.80
N LEU A 65 5.16 -5.86 16.83
CA LEU A 65 4.83 -5.75 15.41
C LEU A 65 4.08 -7.00 14.95
N LYS A 66 2.87 -6.83 14.42
CA LYS A 66 1.98 -7.91 13.94
C LYS A 66 1.68 -7.82 12.45
N VAL A 67 1.60 -6.62 11.92
CA VAL A 67 1.21 -6.39 10.53
C VAL A 67 2.06 -5.29 9.91
N VAL A 68 2.56 -5.55 8.70
CA VAL A 68 3.20 -4.54 7.86
C VAL A 68 2.44 -4.42 6.55
N VAL A 69 1.88 -3.24 6.27
CA VAL A 69 1.18 -2.94 5.02
C VAL A 69 2.12 -2.17 4.11
N ARG A 70 2.30 -2.64 2.87
CA ARG A 70 2.95 -1.92 1.78
C ARG A 70 1.84 -1.45 0.85
N SER A 71 1.45 -0.18 0.98
CA SER A 71 0.44 0.42 0.12
C SER A 71 1.08 1.07 -1.10
N THR A 72 0.27 1.38 -2.11
CA THR A 72 0.65 2.37 -3.13
C THR A 72 1.91 1.95 -3.90
N ILE A 73 2.02 0.66 -4.22
CA ILE A 73 3.26 0.08 -4.74
C ILE A 73 3.49 0.50 -6.20
N VAL A 74 4.49 1.37 -6.40
CA VAL A 74 4.91 1.84 -7.73
C VAL A 74 6.05 1.01 -8.35
N ASN A 75 6.73 0.17 -7.57
CA ASN A 75 7.86 -0.62 -8.03
C ASN A 75 7.44 -1.64 -9.12
N VAL A 76 8.03 -1.52 -10.31
CA VAL A 76 7.68 -2.32 -11.49
C VAL A 76 7.86 -3.82 -11.23
N ASP A 77 8.97 -4.24 -10.64
CA ASP A 77 9.21 -5.67 -10.38
C ASP A 77 8.15 -6.28 -9.45
N THR A 78 7.71 -5.52 -8.45
CA THR A 78 6.64 -5.97 -7.55
C THR A 78 5.31 -6.04 -8.29
N LYS A 79 4.99 -5.03 -9.11
CA LYS A 79 3.77 -5.02 -9.92
C LYS A 79 3.72 -6.22 -10.87
N VAL A 80 4.82 -6.55 -11.55
CA VAL A 80 4.90 -7.71 -12.45
C VAL A 80 4.56 -9.00 -11.71
N VAL A 81 5.07 -9.19 -10.50
CA VAL A 81 4.74 -10.37 -9.68
C VAL A 81 3.27 -10.37 -9.25
N CYS A 82 2.73 -9.24 -8.77
CA CYS A 82 1.31 -9.13 -8.43
C CYS A 82 0.41 -9.44 -9.63
N THR A 83 0.69 -8.86 -10.79
CA THR A 83 -0.05 -9.10 -12.04
C THR A 83 0.02 -10.58 -12.45
N HIS A 84 1.18 -11.22 -12.31
CA HIS A 84 1.31 -12.64 -12.62
C HIS A 84 0.41 -13.50 -11.71
N ILE A 85 0.39 -13.20 -10.41
CA ILE A 85 -0.47 -13.90 -9.44
C ILE A 85 -1.95 -13.67 -9.77
N VAL A 86 -2.36 -12.43 -10.05
CA VAL A 86 -3.74 -12.10 -10.44
C VAL A 86 -4.15 -12.85 -11.70
N ASN A 87 -3.31 -12.88 -12.74
CA ASN A 87 -3.60 -13.61 -13.97
C ASN A 87 -3.74 -15.12 -13.76
N LYS A 88 -2.92 -15.69 -12.86
CA LYS A 88 -3.06 -17.09 -12.45
C LYS A 88 -4.42 -17.32 -11.79
N LEU A 89 -4.81 -16.48 -10.83
CA LEU A 89 -6.10 -16.57 -10.15
C LEU A 89 -7.27 -16.45 -11.14
N ARG A 90 -7.22 -15.48 -12.07
CA ARG A 90 -8.23 -15.32 -13.12
C ARG A 90 -8.39 -16.60 -13.95
N ALA A 91 -7.27 -17.22 -14.33
CA ALA A 91 -7.30 -18.49 -15.07
C ALA A 91 -7.92 -19.62 -14.24
N GLU A 92 -7.61 -19.72 -12.95
CA GLU A 92 -8.21 -20.72 -12.04
C GLU A 92 -9.71 -20.50 -11.84
N HIS A 93 -10.15 -19.24 -11.72
CA HIS A 93 -11.57 -18.87 -11.66
C HIS A 93 -12.32 -19.21 -12.96
N ALA A 94 -11.72 -18.95 -14.13
CA ALA A 94 -12.30 -19.29 -15.43
C ALA A 94 -12.44 -20.81 -15.66
N LEU A 95 -11.61 -21.61 -14.97
CA LEU A 95 -11.64 -23.07 -15.04
C LEU A 95 -12.57 -23.72 -14.00
N SER A 96 -13.07 -22.96 -13.02
CA SER A 96 -14.04 -23.45 -12.05
C SER A 96 -15.42 -23.57 -12.71
N PRO A 97 -15.96 -24.78 -12.97
CA PRO A 97 -17.28 -24.90 -13.54
C PRO A 97 -18.30 -24.42 -12.50
N SER A 98 -19.10 -23.42 -12.87
CA SER A 98 -20.27 -23.01 -12.08
C SER A 98 -21.24 -24.18 -11.95
N ILE A 99 -21.12 -24.96 -10.87
CA ILE A 99 -22.21 -25.81 -10.41
C ILE A 99 -23.24 -24.88 -9.77
N GLY A 100 -24.19 -24.41 -10.56
CA GLY A 100 -25.32 -23.62 -10.07
C GLY A 100 -26.05 -22.87 -11.16
N GLU A 101 -27.05 -23.52 -11.77
CA GLU A 101 -28.17 -22.83 -12.40
C GLU A 101 -28.85 -21.90 -11.37
N GLY A 102 -28.92 -20.60 -11.67
CA GLY A 102 -29.66 -19.66 -10.82
C GLY A 102 -29.42 -18.20 -11.20
N ASN A 103 -30.38 -17.63 -11.92
CA ASN A 103 -30.50 -16.22 -12.31
C ASN A 103 -29.95 -15.18 -11.32
N THR A 104 -29.06 -14.30 -11.79
CA THR A 104 -29.13 -12.84 -11.61
C THR A 104 -28.30 -12.20 -12.72
N GLY A 105 -28.89 -11.28 -13.48
CA GLY A 105 -28.21 -10.46 -14.48
C GLY A 105 -27.33 -9.39 -13.84
N GLU A 106 -26.42 -9.81 -12.97
CA GLU A 106 -25.33 -8.98 -12.49
C GLU A 106 -24.18 -9.17 -13.46
N ALA A 107 -23.70 -8.05 -13.99
CA ALA A 107 -22.76 -7.98 -15.10
C ALA A 107 -21.69 -9.07 -15.02
N GLU A 108 -21.49 -9.80 -16.12
CA GLU A 108 -20.25 -10.53 -16.36
C GLU A 108 -19.12 -9.52 -16.23
N ALA A 109 -18.60 -9.32 -15.02
CA ALA A 109 -17.43 -8.51 -14.78
C ALA A 109 -16.34 -9.18 -15.60
N ASP A 110 -15.90 -8.49 -16.65
CA ASP A 110 -14.92 -8.98 -17.58
C ASP A 110 -13.75 -9.54 -16.79
N LEU A 111 -13.58 -10.87 -16.81
CA LEU A 111 -12.52 -11.56 -16.08
C LEU A 111 -11.14 -11.02 -16.44
N ASP A 112 -11.00 -10.35 -17.60
CA ASP A 112 -9.78 -9.67 -18.03
C ASP A 112 -9.47 -8.40 -17.21
N THR A 113 -10.48 -7.82 -16.57
CA THR A 113 -10.36 -6.60 -15.75
C THR A 113 -10.42 -6.85 -14.24
N TRP A 114 -10.86 -8.04 -13.80
CA TRP A 114 -11.05 -8.33 -12.37
C TRP A 114 -9.77 -8.17 -11.54
N LEU A 115 -9.84 -7.40 -10.45
CA LEU A 115 -8.78 -7.28 -9.45
C LEU A 115 -9.32 -7.67 -8.07
N PRO A 116 -8.51 -8.32 -7.21
CA PRO A 116 -8.96 -8.63 -5.85
C PRO A 116 -9.06 -7.34 -5.03
N THR A 117 -10.28 -6.93 -4.69
CA THR A 117 -10.56 -5.82 -3.75
C THR A 117 -10.52 -6.32 -2.30
N TRP A 118 -10.52 -5.41 -1.32
CA TRP A 118 -10.53 -5.80 0.10
C TRP A 118 -11.72 -6.74 0.41
N PRO A 119 -11.52 -7.89 1.10
CA PRO A 119 -10.37 -8.30 1.91
C PRO A 119 -9.18 -8.92 1.16
N GLY A 120 -9.24 -9.01 -0.17
CA GLY A 120 -8.16 -9.50 -1.01
C GLY A 120 -8.02 -11.01 -1.01
N VAL A 121 -6.89 -11.48 -1.55
CA VAL A 121 -6.50 -12.89 -1.54
C VAL A 121 -5.31 -13.07 -0.61
N SER A 122 -5.42 -14.03 0.31
CA SER A 122 -4.37 -14.33 1.28
C SER A 122 -3.69 -15.65 0.95
N PHE A 123 -2.37 -15.66 1.04
CA PHE A 123 -1.52 -16.80 0.78
C PHE A 123 -0.70 -17.10 2.04
N ASP A 124 -0.69 -18.35 2.49
CA ASP A 124 0.19 -18.77 3.57
C ASP A 124 1.66 -18.74 3.10
N VAL A 125 2.62 -18.47 4.00
CA VAL A 125 4.04 -18.33 3.64
C VAL A 125 4.65 -19.59 3.00
N GLY A 126 3.98 -20.74 3.15
CA GLY A 126 4.35 -21.99 2.48
C GLY A 126 4.07 -21.98 0.97
N GLU A 127 3.11 -21.18 0.52
CA GLU A 127 2.66 -21.09 -0.87
C GLU A 127 3.67 -20.36 -1.77
N VAL A 128 3.59 -20.63 -3.08
CA VAL A 128 4.54 -20.06 -4.06
C VAL A 128 4.31 -18.56 -4.23
N GLU A 129 3.04 -18.14 -4.15
CA GLU A 129 2.58 -16.77 -4.26
C GLU A 129 3.13 -15.92 -3.12
N ALA A 130 2.98 -16.37 -1.87
CA ALA A 130 3.54 -15.69 -0.70
C ALA A 130 5.07 -15.58 -0.80
N LYS A 131 5.75 -16.65 -1.22
CA LYS A 131 7.22 -16.66 -1.43
C LYS A 131 7.64 -15.68 -2.53
N ALA A 132 6.90 -15.64 -3.64
CA ALA A 132 7.17 -14.72 -4.75
C ALA A 132 7.00 -13.27 -4.29
N LEU A 133 5.91 -12.95 -3.58
CA LEU A 133 5.63 -11.63 -3.02
C LEU A 133 6.72 -11.21 -2.01
N CYS A 134 7.15 -12.11 -1.13
CA CYS A 134 8.28 -11.93 -0.23
C CYS A 134 9.60 -11.65 -0.96
N GLY A 135 9.80 -12.22 -2.15
CA GLY A 135 10.98 -12.04 -2.98
C GLY A 135 11.02 -10.72 -3.76
N THR A 136 9.91 -9.99 -3.86
CA THR A 136 9.83 -8.68 -4.51
C THR A 136 10.62 -7.62 -3.73
N PRO A 137 11.01 -6.49 -4.34
CA PRO A 137 11.64 -5.38 -3.60
C PRO A 137 10.83 -4.91 -2.38
N ASN A 138 9.49 -4.87 -2.46
CA ASN A 138 8.64 -4.49 -1.34
C ASN A 138 8.59 -5.55 -0.24
N GLY A 139 8.50 -6.83 -0.60
CA GLY A 139 8.55 -7.94 0.36
C GLY A 139 9.91 -8.07 1.03
N LYS A 140 11.00 -7.98 0.26
CA LYS A 140 12.38 -8.00 0.76
C LYS A 140 12.62 -6.91 1.80
N GLY A 141 12.08 -5.71 1.59
CA GLY A 141 12.18 -4.63 2.58
C GLY A 141 11.62 -5.04 3.94
N VAL A 142 10.45 -5.68 3.96
CA VAL A 142 9.82 -6.18 5.19
C VAL A 142 10.67 -7.28 5.83
N LEU A 143 11.13 -8.25 5.03
CA LEU A 143 11.97 -9.34 5.53
C LEU A 143 13.31 -8.85 6.08
N TRP A 144 13.95 -7.88 5.41
CA TRP A 144 15.18 -7.26 5.88
C TRP A 144 14.99 -6.54 7.20
N MET A 145 13.87 -5.82 7.37
CA MET A 145 13.53 -5.18 8.65
C MET A 145 13.44 -6.20 9.78
N LEU A 146 12.71 -7.31 9.57
CA LEU A 146 12.58 -8.36 10.58
C LEU A 146 13.93 -9.03 10.89
N ALA A 147 14.73 -9.32 9.86
CA ALA A 147 16.01 -10.01 10.01
C ALA A 147 17.10 -9.15 10.69
N GLN A 148 17.25 -7.90 10.26
CA GLN A 148 18.28 -6.98 10.79
C GLN A 148 18.00 -6.59 12.23
N HIS A 149 16.73 -6.41 12.58
CA HIS A 149 16.31 -5.91 13.88
C HIS A 149 15.78 -7.01 14.81
N ARG A 150 16.16 -8.28 14.55
CA ARG A 150 15.76 -9.46 15.35
C ARG A 150 16.07 -9.34 16.85
N ALA A 151 17.16 -8.64 17.21
CA ALA A 151 17.56 -8.47 18.61
C ALA A 151 16.60 -7.56 19.40
N GLU A 152 15.79 -6.80 18.68
CA GLU A 152 14.91 -5.77 19.20
C GLU A 152 13.43 -6.15 18.99
N LEU A 153 13.08 -6.67 17.81
CA LEU A 153 11.75 -7.17 17.49
C LEU A 153 11.47 -8.59 17.99
N GLY A 154 12.50 -9.35 18.37
CA GLY A 154 12.39 -10.78 18.59
C GLY A 154 12.52 -11.58 17.29
N HIS A 155 12.45 -12.91 17.40
CA HIS A 155 12.53 -13.79 16.23
C HIS A 155 11.18 -13.86 15.53
N LYS A 156 10.93 -12.91 14.63
CA LYS A 156 9.66 -12.78 13.90
C LYS A 156 9.76 -13.28 12.47
N THR A 157 8.68 -13.88 11.97
CA THR A 157 8.55 -14.32 10.58
C THR A 157 7.22 -13.86 9.98
N VAL A 158 7.21 -13.70 8.66
CA VAL A 158 5.95 -13.57 7.92
C VAL A 158 5.29 -14.94 7.88
N VAL A 159 4.00 -15.00 8.22
CA VAL A 159 3.20 -16.23 8.18
C VAL A 159 2.20 -16.25 7.02
N LYS A 160 1.77 -15.08 6.58
CA LYS A 160 0.76 -14.91 5.54
C LYS A 160 0.98 -13.59 4.81
N VAL A 161 0.65 -13.55 3.52
CA VAL A 161 0.66 -12.34 2.70
C VAL A 161 -0.70 -12.15 2.05
N THR A 162 -1.32 -10.99 2.20
CA THR A 162 -2.58 -10.63 1.54
C THR A 162 -2.32 -9.62 0.43
N LEU A 163 -2.86 -9.88 -0.76
CA LEU A 163 -2.81 -8.98 -1.92
C LEU A 163 -4.22 -8.44 -2.20
N PHE A 164 -4.33 -7.12 -2.34
CA PHE A 164 -5.56 -6.46 -2.81
C PHE A 164 -5.26 -5.17 -3.58
N TYR A 165 -6.27 -4.63 -4.25
CA TYR A 165 -6.26 -3.36 -4.98
C TYR A 165 -7.31 -2.41 -4.40
N GLY A 166 -7.12 -1.10 -4.59
CA GLY A 166 -8.05 -0.09 -4.11
C GLY A 166 -9.38 -0.11 -4.87
N ASP A 167 -10.47 0.17 -4.18
CA ASP A 167 -11.79 0.25 -4.78
C ASP A 167 -11.90 1.51 -5.67
N CYS A 168 -12.55 1.33 -6.82
CA CYS A 168 -13.13 2.42 -7.59
C CYS A 168 -14.43 2.84 -6.87
N GLU A 169 -14.35 3.66 -5.83
CA GLU A 169 -15.56 4.30 -5.31
C GLU A 169 -15.85 5.52 -6.18
N ASP A 170 -16.84 5.36 -7.06
CA ASP A 170 -17.44 6.45 -7.85
C ASP A 170 -18.10 7.41 -6.84
N SER A 171 -17.49 8.59 -6.64
CA SER A 171 -18.04 9.59 -5.74
C SER A 171 -19.35 10.10 -6.34
N GLY A 172 -20.48 9.53 -5.90
CA GLY A 172 -21.80 10.10 -6.08
C GLY A 172 -21.86 11.43 -5.36
N ASP A 173 -21.40 12.48 -6.05
CA ASP A 173 -21.57 13.88 -5.66
C ASP A 173 -23.04 14.23 -5.81
N SER A 174 -23.80 14.06 -4.72
CA SER A 174 -25.09 14.73 -4.57
C SER A 174 -24.82 16.20 -4.27
N GLY A 175 -24.48 16.95 -5.32
CA GLY A 175 -24.43 18.40 -5.28
C GLY A 175 -25.84 18.96 -5.08
N ASP A 176 -26.17 19.32 -3.84
CA ASP A 176 -27.21 20.31 -3.57
C ASP A 176 -26.59 21.70 -3.82
N SER A 177 -26.77 22.20 -5.04
CA SER A 177 -26.43 23.56 -5.42
C SER A 177 -27.55 24.52 -4.98
N GLU A 178 -27.33 25.24 -3.87
CA GLU A 178 -28.07 26.46 -3.56
C GLU A 178 -27.53 27.61 -4.42
N GLU A 179 -28.29 27.93 -5.47
CA GLU A 179 -28.08 29.09 -6.34
C GLU A 179 -28.55 30.38 -5.64
N SER A 180 -27.64 31.33 -5.39
CA SER A 180 -28.02 32.76 -5.41
C SER A 180 -26.81 33.69 -5.57
N GLY A 181 -26.89 34.57 -6.57
CA GLY A 181 -26.22 35.88 -6.56
C GLY A 181 -25.31 36.18 -7.75
N GLU A 182 -25.88 36.69 -8.85
CA GLU A 182 -25.14 37.38 -9.91
C GLU A 182 -24.33 38.58 -9.39
N SER A 183 -23.10 38.74 -9.90
CA SER A 183 -22.51 40.05 -10.22
C SER A 183 -21.42 39.88 -11.27
N GLN A 184 -21.49 40.71 -12.31
CA GLN A 184 -20.62 40.70 -13.49
C GLN A 184 -19.17 41.09 -13.15
N GLU A 185 -18.20 40.24 -13.50
CA GLU A 185 -16.78 40.63 -13.63
C GLU A 185 -16.08 39.85 -14.75
N SER A 186 -15.61 40.58 -15.77
CA SER A 186 -14.49 40.31 -16.69
C SER A 186 -14.34 38.90 -17.30
N GLN A 187 -14.72 38.76 -18.58
CA GLN A 187 -14.62 37.52 -19.38
C GLN A 187 -13.21 36.94 -19.59
N GLU A 188 -12.13 37.69 -19.32
CA GLU A 188 -10.74 37.22 -19.45
C GLU A 188 -10.24 36.49 -18.18
N SER A 189 -10.93 36.69 -17.06
CA SER A 189 -10.64 36.03 -15.77
C SER A 189 -11.34 34.68 -15.61
N GLN A 190 -12.37 34.41 -16.42
CA GLN A 190 -13.16 33.17 -16.34
C GLN A 190 -12.52 32.02 -17.13
N GLU A 191 -11.95 32.30 -18.31
CA GLU A 191 -11.27 31.28 -19.13
C GLU A 191 -10.01 30.73 -18.45
N SER A 192 -9.30 31.56 -17.68
CA SER A 192 -8.14 31.16 -16.88
C SER A 192 -8.50 30.36 -15.63
N GLN A 193 -9.69 30.55 -15.06
CA GLN A 193 -10.19 29.76 -13.93
C GLN A 193 -10.73 28.41 -14.39
N GLU A 194 -11.44 28.36 -15.53
CA GLU A 194 -11.93 27.11 -16.13
C GLU A 194 -10.78 26.18 -16.59
N GLU A 195 -9.69 26.74 -17.14
CA GLU A 195 -8.50 25.95 -17.49
C GLU A 195 -7.76 25.40 -16.25
N GLU A 196 -7.72 26.16 -15.15
CA GLU A 196 -7.06 25.75 -13.91
C GLU A 196 -7.88 24.69 -13.15
N GLU A 197 -9.22 24.82 -13.11
CA GLU A 197 -10.14 23.81 -12.57
C GLU A 197 -10.06 22.51 -13.39
N LYS A 198 -10.12 22.60 -14.72
CA LYS A 198 -10.00 21.42 -15.59
C LYS A 198 -8.66 20.71 -15.42
N HIS A 199 -7.56 21.45 -15.30
CA HIS A 199 -6.25 20.85 -15.05
C HIS A 199 -6.15 20.20 -13.65
N SER A 200 -6.85 20.76 -12.66
CA SER A 200 -6.93 20.20 -11.31
C SER A 200 -7.75 18.90 -11.28
N GLU A 201 -8.89 18.86 -11.98
CA GLU A 201 -9.77 17.69 -12.10
C GLU A 201 -9.09 16.55 -12.86
N GLU A 202 -8.44 16.83 -13.99
CA GLU A 202 -7.68 15.83 -14.75
C GLU A 202 -6.56 15.21 -13.89
N ASN A 203 -5.87 16.02 -13.09
CA ASN A 203 -4.82 15.54 -12.19
C ASN A 203 -5.41 14.72 -11.03
N GLU A 204 -6.59 15.06 -10.51
CA GLU A 204 -7.28 14.26 -9.51
C GLU A 204 -7.83 12.93 -10.07
N GLU A 205 -8.37 12.91 -11.29
CA GLU A 205 -8.83 11.69 -11.96
C GLU A 205 -7.68 10.74 -12.28
N GLU A 206 -6.57 11.27 -12.82
CA GLU A 206 -5.33 10.50 -12.94
C GLU A 206 -4.88 10.01 -11.56
N SER A 207 -5.02 10.86 -10.54
CA SER A 207 -4.70 10.54 -9.15
C SER A 207 -5.54 9.38 -8.58
N ARG A 208 -6.82 9.34 -8.92
CA ARG A 208 -7.75 8.28 -8.51
C ARG A 208 -7.44 6.99 -9.27
N LYS A 209 -7.24 7.06 -10.59
CA LYS A 209 -6.93 5.92 -11.44
C LYS A 209 -5.67 5.17 -11.00
N TRP A 210 -4.58 5.88 -10.71
CA TRP A 210 -3.33 5.21 -10.31
C TRP A 210 -3.43 4.53 -8.93
N LYS A 211 -4.28 5.04 -8.02
CA LYS A 211 -4.54 4.41 -6.71
C LYS A 211 -5.32 3.10 -6.86
N ILE A 212 -6.28 3.07 -7.78
CA ILE A 212 -7.09 1.88 -8.10
C ILE A 212 -6.21 0.79 -8.74
N GLU A 213 -5.27 1.17 -9.60
CA GLU A 213 -4.39 0.21 -10.30
C GLU A 213 -3.15 -0.24 -9.49
N SER A 214 -2.93 0.32 -8.30
CA SER A 214 -1.75 0.02 -7.49
C SER A 214 -2.03 -1.12 -6.48
N PRO A 215 -1.24 -2.21 -6.49
CA PRO A 215 -1.42 -3.29 -5.53
C PRO A 215 -1.01 -2.83 -4.13
N THR A 216 -1.72 -3.37 -3.14
CA THR A 216 -1.39 -3.30 -1.72
C THR A 216 -1.07 -4.70 -1.19
N LEU A 217 0.00 -4.80 -0.41
CA LEU A 217 0.42 -6.05 0.23
C LEU A 217 0.37 -5.92 1.75
N VAL A 218 -0.26 -6.90 2.42
CA VAL A 218 -0.30 -7.01 3.88
C VAL A 218 0.54 -8.20 4.29
N PHE A 219 1.60 -7.97 5.06
CA PHE A 219 2.45 -9.00 5.63
C PHE A 219 2.05 -9.23 7.08
N TRP A 220 1.52 -10.42 7.36
CA TRP A 220 1.16 -10.85 8.70
C TRP A 220 2.37 -11.49 9.36
N VAL A 221 2.70 -11.04 10.57
CA VAL A 221 3.95 -11.35 11.26
C VAL A 221 3.66 -11.99 12.61
N GLU A 222 4.35 -13.09 12.90
CA GLU A 222 4.26 -13.82 14.17
C GLU A 222 5.67 -14.16 14.69
N ASP A 223 5.76 -14.50 15.98
CA ASP A 223 6.98 -15.05 16.56
C ASP A 223 7.21 -16.48 16.05
N VAL A 224 8.47 -16.79 15.72
CA VAL A 224 8.89 -18.13 15.34
C VAL A 224 8.75 -19.04 16.56
N LYS A 225 7.95 -20.09 16.43
CA LYS A 225 7.86 -21.16 17.43
C LYS A 225 9.17 -21.95 17.41
N GLU A 226 9.85 -22.04 18.54
CA GLU A 226 10.97 -22.97 18.69
C GLU A 226 10.37 -24.38 18.81
N ASP A 227 10.63 -25.22 17.81
CA ASP A 227 10.27 -26.65 17.79
C ASP A 227 11.25 -27.51 18.61
#